data_AF-A0A1I1WU81-F1
#
_entry.id   AF-A0A1I1WU81-F1
#
_cell.length_a   1.000
_cell.length_b   1.000
_cell.length_c   1.000
_cell.angle_alpha   90.00
_cell.angle_beta   90.00
_cell.angle_gamma   90.00
#
_symmetry.space_group_name_H-M   'P 1'
#
loop_
_entity.id
_entity.type
_entity.pdbx_description
1 polymer ?
#
loop_
_entity_poly.entity_id
_entity_poly.type
_entity_poly.pdbx_seq_one_letter_code
_entity_poly.pdbx_strand_id
1 'polypeptide(L)'
;MARTSGGPDSSQLDLGDGWTRCTQRVAGKTAVMELRRDHDGTIVDVRLPPKFPGLPSGKEHEAFSAVLEEMRSRGAESLRKIPVYYVNRNTRGYAVPTHGYVVAGDPGKGRKSGAVLYGVGGDPLRGPVALDETSMKRLLSKMRQAGDQRYPEHVRQVVAQLARERFASREDFYTAYRLARGETVDPADIHKEVMSIYRLLPMHTMELWPKKSGDFRVEKPPAPERDLRAFESPPKELGRKAYFKEITGAGSLDLMHARQQFLLHQLYQDELMGRDGSGVPSEERPPIADTEQRHALSASTPRFQRLPPHASDMVGNCNTGAASLLQRAMDSQNDTADRTKPAQASAASIFGLGSSHRISLWDPLTARRED
;
A
#
# COMPACT_ATOMS: atom_id res chain seq x y z
N MET A 1 26.45 4.90 52.90
CA MET A 1 27.34 6.02 52.51
C MET A 1 26.94 6.51 51.12
N ALA A 2 26.98 7.82 50.91
CA ALA A 2 26.43 8.50 49.75
C ALA A 2 27.39 8.59 48.54
N ARG A 3 26.75 8.51 47.35
CA ARG A 3 26.99 9.19 46.06
C ARG A 3 28.29 9.02 45.24
N THR A 4 28.00 8.89 43.94
CA THR A 4 28.74 9.23 42.71
C THR A 4 29.72 8.20 42.13
N SER A 5 29.30 7.55 41.05
CA SER A 5 30.18 7.22 39.92
C SER A 5 29.38 6.89 38.65
N GLY A 6 28.39 7.70 38.34
CA GLY A 6 28.12 7.91 36.92
C GLY A 6 29.30 8.72 36.41
N GLY A 7 30.25 8.11 35.71
CA GLY A 7 31.32 8.88 35.06
C GLY A 7 30.70 9.98 34.18
N PRO A 8 31.47 11.01 33.77
CA PRO A 8 31.00 12.10 32.91
C PRO A 8 30.35 11.62 31.59
N ASP A 9 30.49 10.34 31.28
CA ASP A 9 30.03 9.62 30.11
C ASP A 9 28.79 8.72 30.33
N SER A 10 28.06 8.87 31.45
CA SER A 10 26.87 8.05 31.73
C SER A 10 25.64 8.86 32.13
N SER A 11 24.46 8.47 31.63
CA SER A 11 23.18 9.07 31.97
C SER A 11 22.13 8.01 32.32
N GLN A 12 21.17 8.38 33.15
CA GLN A 12 20.02 7.55 33.51
C GLN A 12 18.73 8.32 33.21
N LEU A 13 17.75 7.64 32.61
CA LEU A 13 16.41 8.17 32.33
C LEU A 13 15.37 7.25 32.97
N ASP A 14 14.58 7.80 33.89
CA ASP A 14 13.37 7.16 34.39
C ASP A 14 12.34 7.09 33.26
N LEU A 15 11.78 5.91 33.00
CA LEU A 15 10.78 5.66 31.95
C LEU A 15 9.38 5.42 32.53
N GLY A 16 9.23 5.44 33.86
CA GLY A 16 8.00 5.01 34.55
C GLY A 16 7.91 3.49 34.75
N ASP A 17 6.96 3.05 35.57
CA ASP A 17 6.65 1.63 35.86
C ASP A 17 7.87 0.78 36.32
N GLY A 18 8.80 1.42 37.02
CA GLY A 18 10.04 0.80 37.51
C GLY A 18 11.14 0.66 36.44
N TRP A 19 10.94 1.17 35.23
CA TRP A 19 11.94 1.14 34.17
C TRP A 19 12.92 2.30 34.24
N THR A 20 14.21 2.01 34.06
CA THR A 20 15.28 3.01 33.93
C THR A 20 16.14 2.66 32.73
N ARG A 21 16.34 3.63 31.83
CA ARG A 21 17.31 3.53 30.73
C ARG A 21 18.66 4.04 31.20
N CYS A 22 19.68 3.20 31.11
CA CYS A 22 21.07 3.54 31.39
C CYS A 22 21.82 3.70 30.06
N THR A 23 22.46 4.84 29.87
CA THR A 23 23.32 5.15 28.72
C THR A 23 24.74 5.32 29.23
N GLN A 24 25.72 4.72 28.55
CA GLN A 24 27.13 4.85 28.91
C GLN A 24 28.00 4.91 27.65
N ARG A 25 28.98 5.83 27.60
CA ARG A 25 30.03 5.79 26.58
C ARG A 25 31.20 4.95 27.07
N VAL A 26 31.63 4.01 26.23
CA VAL A 26 32.76 3.11 26.46
C VAL A 26 33.62 3.12 25.19
N ALA A 27 34.87 3.59 25.31
CA ALA A 27 35.82 3.64 24.20
C ALA A 27 35.27 4.32 22.92
N GLY A 28 34.56 5.43 23.07
CA GLY A 28 33.95 6.17 21.97
C GLY A 28 32.68 5.56 21.37
N LYS A 29 32.16 4.46 21.94
CA LYS A 29 30.89 3.84 21.55
C LYS A 29 29.86 3.98 22.67
N THR A 30 28.60 4.19 22.32
CA THR A 30 27.51 4.32 23.29
C THR A 30 26.80 2.98 23.48
N ALA A 31 26.77 2.50 24.72
CA ALA A 31 25.96 1.36 25.15
C ALA A 31 24.69 1.88 25.84
N VAL A 32 23.54 1.28 25.51
CA VAL A 32 22.25 1.62 26.13
C VAL A 32 21.50 0.36 26.51
N MET A 33 20.97 0.33 27.74
CA MET A 33 20.15 -0.76 28.27
C MET A 33 19.00 -0.21 29.09
N GLU A 34 17.86 -0.90 29.08
CA GLU A 34 16.75 -0.61 29.97
C GLU A 34 16.66 -1.69 31.05
N LEU A 35 16.58 -1.24 32.29
CA LEU A 35 16.50 -2.08 33.48
C LEU A 35 15.15 -1.83 34.13
N ARG A 36 14.39 -2.88 34.42
CA ARG A 36 13.23 -2.78 35.30
C ARG A 36 13.64 -3.14 36.70
N ARG A 37 13.28 -2.30 37.67
CA ARG A 37 13.46 -2.57 39.09
C ARG A 37 12.12 -2.76 39.77
N ASP A 38 12.08 -3.65 40.75
CA ASP A 38 10.95 -3.76 41.68
C ASP A 38 11.00 -2.65 42.76
N HIS A 39 10.07 -2.72 43.70
CA HIS A 39 9.90 -1.77 44.79
C HIS A 39 11.12 -1.75 45.74
N ASP A 40 11.86 -2.87 45.80
CA ASP A 40 13.04 -3.04 46.64
C ASP A 40 14.34 -2.62 45.90
N GLY A 41 14.22 -2.19 44.64
CA GLY A 41 15.34 -1.74 43.81
C GLY A 41 16.11 -2.87 43.12
N THR A 42 15.62 -4.11 43.20
CA THR A 42 16.22 -5.28 42.55
C THR A 42 15.90 -5.27 41.06
N ILE A 43 16.90 -5.57 40.22
CA ILE A 43 16.68 -5.67 38.77
C ILE A 43 15.89 -6.95 38.48
N VAL A 44 14.66 -6.77 37.98
CA VAL A 44 13.74 -7.87 37.64
C VAL A 44 13.63 -8.10 36.13
N ASP A 45 14.07 -7.15 35.30
CA ASP A 45 14.07 -7.29 33.84
C ASP A 45 15.18 -6.43 33.20
N VAL A 46 15.70 -6.88 32.05
CA VAL A 46 16.71 -6.18 31.26
C VAL A 46 16.38 -6.32 29.78
N ARG A 47 16.30 -5.21 29.06
CA ARG A 47 16.09 -5.23 27.61
C ARG A 47 16.93 -4.21 26.87
N LEU A 48 17.09 -4.45 25.58
CA LEU A 48 17.59 -3.44 24.67
C LEU A 48 16.49 -2.39 24.42
N PRO A 49 16.82 -1.10 24.50
CA PRO A 49 15.85 -0.03 24.32
C PRO A 49 15.26 -0.01 22.90
N PRO A 50 13.97 0.31 22.74
CA PRO A 50 13.43 0.74 21.44
C PRO A 50 14.12 2.04 20.98
N LYS A 51 14.07 2.33 19.67
CA LYS A 51 14.77 3.47 19.02
C LYS A 51 14.48 4.84 19.66
N PHE A 52 13.34 5.00 20.33
CA PHE A 52 13.00 6.20 21.10
C PHE A 52 12.44 5.79 22.47
N PRO A 53 12.88 6.45 23.57
CA PRO A 53 12.26 6.26 24.86
C PRO A 53 10.87 6.89 24.88
N GLY A 54 9.91 6.25 25.55
CA GLY A 54 8.70 6.94 25.99
C GLY A 54 9.07 7.90 27.11
N LEU A 55 8.59 9.15 27.04
CA LEU A 55 8.80 10.11 28.12
C LEU A 55 7.77 9.87 29.22
N PRO A 56 8.17 9.76 30.49
CA PRO A 56 7.21 9.74 31.59
C PRO A 56 6.47 11.08 31.67
N SER A 57 5.14 11.01 31.77
CA SER A 57 4.27 12.17 31.93
C SER A 57 4.66 12.96 33.18
N GLY A 58 4.84 14.27 33.05
CA GLY A 58 5.16 15.18 34.16
C GLY A 58 6.64 15.26 34.56
N LYS A 59 7.55 14.59 33.84
CA LYS A 59 9.01 14.66 34.02
C LYS A 59 9.75 15.04 32.73
N GLU A 60 9.08 15.72 31.82
CA GLU A 60 9.59 16.03 30.47
C GLU A 60 10.86 16.88 30.52
N HIS A 61 10.97 17.79 31.49
CA HIS A 61 12.13 18.66 31.65
C HIS A 61 13.37 17.92 32.19
N GLU A 62 13.19 16.97 33.11
CA GLU A 62 14.28 16.14 33.65
C GLU A 62 14.76 15.12 32.61
N ALA A 63 13.85 14.62 31.80
CA ALA A 63 14.16 13.71 30.69
C ALA A 63 14.99 14.40 29.57
N PHE A 64 14.98 15.73 29.50
CA PHE A 64 15.65 16.49 28.44
C PHE A 64 17.15 16.18 28.34
N SER A 65 17.88 16.10 29.46
CA SER A 65 19.34 15.88 29.43
C SER A 65 19.70 14.48 28.93
N ALA A 66 18.91 13.47 29.30
CA ALA A 66 19.12 12.10 28.84
C ALA A 66 18.73 11.92 27.38
N VAL A 67 17.61 12.53 26.94
CA VAL A 67 17.22 12.59 25.53
C VAL A 67 18.26 13.33 24.72
N LEU A 68 18.77 14.47 25.19
CA LEU A 68 19.80 15.25 24.50
C LEU A 68 21.09 14.45 24.35
N GLU A 69 21.50 13.68 25.37
CA GLU A 69 22.68 12.81 25.27
C GLU A 69 22.45 11.62 24.33
N GLU A 70 21.25 11.02 24.34
CA GLU A 70 20.87 10.00 23.35
C GLU A 70 20.82 10.58 21.94
N MET A 71 20.35 11.81 21.77
CA MET A 71 20.34 12.56 20.52
C MET A 71 21.75 12.93 20.04
N ARG A 72 22.66 13.31 20.94
CA ARG A 72 24.06 13.59 20.59
C ARG A 72 24.84 12.33 20.20
N SER A 73 24.54 11.21 20.86
CA SER A 73 25.26 9.95 20.65
C SER A 73 24.70 9.09 19.53
N ARG A 74 23.37 8.98 19.44
CA ARG A 74 22.64 8.11 18.53
C ARG A 74 21.70 8.87 17.60
N GLY A 75 21.48 10.16 17.81
CA GLY A 75 20.58 10.95 16.97
C GLY A 75 20.98 10.97 15.50
N ALA A 76 22.27 10.85 15.17
CA ALA A 76 22.70 10.67 13.79
C ALA A 76 22.16 9.38 13.15
N GLU A 77 22.03 8.29 13.91
CA GLU A 77 21.44 7.03 13.46
C GLU A 77 19.91 7.04 13.55
N SER A 78 19.36 7.64 14.61
CA SER A 78 17.91 7.70 14.90
C SER A 78 17.16 8.72 14.03
N LEU A 79 17.80 9.82 13.65
CA LEU A 79 17.26 10.84 12.73
C LEU A 79 17.80 10.69 11.30
N ARG A 80 18.56 9.62 11.01
CA ARG A 80 19.01 9.43 9.64
C ARG A 80 17.80 9.37 8.71
N LYS A 81 17.95 9.95 7.53
CA LYS A 81 16.94 9.86 6.48
C LYS A 81 16.70 8.38 6.16
N ILE A 82 15.43 7.96 6.22
CA ILE A 82 15.05 6.61 5.78
C ILE A 82 15.21 6.58 4.26
N PRO A 83 16.08 5.69 3.73
CA PRO A 83 16.29 5.65 2.29
C PRO A 83 15.05 5.10 1.59
N VAL A 84 14.82 5.60 0.38
CA VAL A 84 13.69 5.21 -0.47
C VAL A 84 14.24 4.45 -1.66
N TYR A 85 13.66 3.30 -1.95
CA TYR A 85 14.05 2.45 -3.07
C TYR A 85 12.90 2.22 -4.02
N TYR A 86 13.11 2.45 -5.31
CA TYR A 86 12.29 1.85 -6.35
C TYR A 86 12.77 0.42 -6.59
N VAL A 87 11.86 -0.53 -6.48
CA VAL A 87 12.13 -1.96 -6.65
C VAL A 87 11.40 -2.46 -7.87
N ASN A 88 12.13 -3.04 -8.82
CA ASN A 88 11.54 -3.79 -9.92
C ASN A 88 11.94 -5.26 -9.82
N ARG A 89 10.98 -6.16 -10.01
CA ARG A 89 11.22 -7.61 -9.97
C ARG A 89 10.57 -8.34 -11.12
N ASN A 90 11.21 -9.44 -11.49
CA ASN A 90 10.67 -10.43 -12.38
C ASN A 90 9.91 -11.47 -11.55
N THR A 91 8.58 -11.49 -11.68
CA THR A 91 7.73 -12.44 -10.93
C THR A 91 7.44 -13.73 -11.69
N ARG A 92 7.81 -13.83 -12.98
CA ARG A 92 7.38 -14.93 -13.87
C ARG A 92 8.41 -15.35 -14.93
N GLY A 93 9.70 -15.03 -14.72
CA GLY A 93 10.77 -15.46 -15.63
C GLY A 93 10.84 -14.69 -16.96
N TYR A 94 10.22 -13.52 -17.06
CA TYR A 94 10.30 -12.67 -18.26
C TYR A 94 11.70 -12.09 -18.49
N ALA A 95 12.05 -11.75 -19.74
CA ALA A 95 13.34 -11.11 -20.04
C ALA A 95 13.48 -9.70 -19.42
N VAL A 96 12.35 -9.01 -19.20
CA VAL A 96 12.29 -7.68 -18.60
C VAL A 96 11.52 -7.74 -17.27
N PRO A 97 11.90 -6.99 -16.23
CA PRO A 97 11.12 -6.87 -15.00
C PRO A 97 9.74 -6.24 -15.24
N THR A 98 8.70 -6.80 -14.61
CA THR A 98 7.29 -6.47 -14.93
C THR A 98 6.47 -6.08 -13.71
N HIS A 99 7.08 -6.02 -12.53
CA HIS A 99 6.40 -5.72 -11.28
C HIS A 99 7.22 -4.75 -10.43
N GLY A 100 6.66 -3.57 -10.20
CA GLY A 100 7.32 -2.48 -9.49
C GLY A 100 6.57 -2.04 -8.25
N TYR A 101 7.34 -1.55 -7.29
CA TYR A 101 6.88 -0.96 -6.04
C TYR A 101 7.98 -0.07 -5.45
N VAL A 102 7.63 0.79 -4.52
CA VAL A 102 8.58 1.63 -3.77
C VAL A 102 8.63 1.13 -2.33
N VAL A 103 9.81 1.14 -1.72
CA VAL A 103 9.99 0.80 -0.30
C VAL A 103 10.76 1.92 0.38
N ALA A 104 10.26 2.41 1.51
CA ALA A 104 11.06 3.21 2.42
C ALA A 104 11.64 2.28 3.49
N GLY A 105 12.97 2.19 3.59
CA GLY A 105 13.66 1.29 4.49
C GLY A 105 14.99 0.81 3.92
N ASP A 106 15.79 0.09 4.72
CA ASP A 106 17.06 -0.46 4.26
C ASP A 106 16.86 -1.84 3.62
N PRO A 107 17.44 -2.11 2.43
CA PRO A 107 17.49 -3.45 1.86
C PRO A 107 18.16 -4.41 2.82
N GLY A 108 17.70 -5.67 2.86
CA GLY A 108 18.26 -6.65 3.79
C GLY A 108 17.80 -6.49 5.24
N LYS A 109 17.08 -5.41 5.57
CA LYS A 109 16.49 -5.22 6.90
C LYS A 109 14.98 -5.51 6.84
N GLY A 110 14.56 -6.43 7.69
CA GLY A 110 13.17 -6.85 7.87
C GLY A 110 12.22 -5.67 8.12
N ARG A 111 10.91 -5.82 7.89
CA ARG A 111 9.84 -4.93 8.39
C ARG A 111 9.98 -4.55 9.86
N LYS A 112 10.61 -5.42 10.67
CA LYS A 112 10.91 -5.18 12.09
C LYS A 112 11.83 -3.96 12.27
N SER A 113 12.55 -3.55 11.24
CA SER A 113 13.35 -2.32 11.21
C SER A 113 12.55 -1.07 10.80
N GLY A 114 11.27 -1.24 10.44
CA GLY A 114 10.37 -0.17 10.01
C GLY A 114 10.22 -0.01 8.50
N ALA A 115 10.59 -1.02 7.68
CA ALA A 115 10.43 -0.92 6.23
C ALA A 115 8.94 -0.88 5.82
N VAL A 116 8.58 0.09 4.96
CA VAL A 116 7.20 0.30 4.51
C VAL A 116 7.14 0.26 2.98
N LEU A 117 6.22 -0.54 2.45
CA LEU A 117 5.96 -0.61 1.02
C LEU A 117 4.90 0.41 0.60
N TYR A 118 5.19 1.08 -0.50
CA TYR A 118 4.31 1.98 -1.22
C TYR A 118 4.14 1.44 -2.64
N GLY A 119 2.91 1.07 -2.98
CA GLY A 119 2.60 0.58 -4.31
C GLY A 119 1.17 0.90 -4.64
N VAL A 120 0.90 1.13 -5.92
CA VAL A 120 -0.45 1.26 -6.47
C VAL A 120 -0.65 0.09 -7.43
N GLY A 121 -1.80 -0.56 -7.35
CA GLY A 121 -2.09 -1.75 -8.16
C GLY A 121 -3.57 -1.91 -8.43
N GLY A 122 -3.89 -2.85 -9.31
CA GLY A 122 -5.28 -3.18 -9.65
C GLY A 122 -6.01 -3.75 -8.45
N ASP A 123 -7.16 -3.18 -8.13
CA ASP A 123 -8.09 -3.67 -7.13
C ASP A 123 -9.21 -4.47 -7.82
N PRO A 124 -9.29 -5.81 -7.64
CA PRO A 124 -10.30 -6.63 -8.28
C PRO A 124 -11.72 -6.36 -7.76
N LEU A 125 -11.87 -5.77 -6.57
CA LEU A 125 -13.15 -5.49 -5.95
C LEU A 125 -13.69 -4.11 -6.32
N ARG A 126 -12.92 -3.32 -7.08
CA ARG A 126 -13.35 -2.01 -7.59
C ARG A 126 -13.32 -1.96 -9.12
N GLY A 127 -14.13 -1.07 -9.67
CA GLY A 127 -14.21 -0.78 -11.09
C GLY A 127 -15.49 -1.26 -11.79
N PRO A 128 -15.73 -0.76 -13.01
CA PRO A 128 -16.97 -1.00 -13.74
C PRO A 128 -17.08 -2.41 -14.27
N VAL A 129 -18.31 -2.87 -14.45
CA VAL A 129 -18.63 -4.10 -15.20
C VAL A 129 -19.34 -3.69 -16.49
N ALA A 130 -18.74 -3.99 -17.64
CA ALA A 130 -19.39 -3.82 -18.93
C ALA A 130 -19.59 -5.20 -19.57
N LEU A 131 -20.84 -5.53 -19.88
CA LEU A 131 -21.24 -6.80 -20.48
C LEU A 131 -21.59 -6.61 -21.96
N ASP A 132 -20.76 -5.85 -22.67
CA ASP A 132 -20.83 -5.74 -24.14
C ASP A 132 -20.59 -7.11 -24.80
N GLU A 133 -20.88 -7.22 -26.10
CA GLU A 133 -20.82 -8.48 -26.84
C GLU A 133 -19.45 -9.17 -26.74
N THR A 134 -18.36 -8.41 -26.77
CA THR A 134 -16.99 -8.95 -26.71
C THR A 134 -16.66 -9.44 -25.31
N SER A 135 -16.93 -8.61 -24.30
CA SER A 135 -16.70 -8.91 -22.89
C SER A 135 -17.55 -10.10 -22.43
N MET A 136 -18.81 -10.17 -22.87
CA MET A 136 -19.74 -11.26 -22.60
C MET A 136 -19.25 -12.58 -23.20
N LYS A 137 -18.91 -12.59 -24.50
CA LYS A 137 -18.38 -13.79 -25.18
C LYS A 137 -17.16 -14.35 -24.45
N ARG A 138 -16.26 -13.46 -24.03
CA ARG A 138 -15.05 -13.83 -23.29
C ARG A 138 -15.36 -14.36 -21.89
N LEU A 139 -16.27 -13.72 -21.16
CA LEU A 139 -16.69 -14.16 -19.83
C LEU A 139 -17.31 -15.55 -19.87
N LEU A 140 -18.30 -15.76 -20.74
CA LEU A 140 -18.95 -17.06 -20.92
C LEU A 140 -17.97 -18.15 -21.37
N SER A 141 -17.03 -17.83 -22.28
CA SER A 141 -15.98 -18.76 -22.67
C SER A 141 -15.10 -19.18 -21.49
N LYS A 142 -14.71 -18.24 -20.62
CA LYS A 142 -13.92 -18.56 -19.41
C LYS A 142 -14.72 -19.38 -18.39
N MET A 143 -16.01 -19.09 -18.24
CA MET A 143 -16.90 -19.86 -17.36
C MET A 143 -17.00 -21.31 -17.85
N ARG A 144 -17.18 -21.54 -19.16
CA ARG A 144 -17.19 -22.88 -19.76
C ARG A 144 -15.86 -23.61 -19.56
N GLN A 145 -14.73 -22.94 -19.80
CA GLN A 145 -13.40 -23.52 -19.57
C GLN A 145 -13.17 -23.94 -18.11
N ALA A 146 -13.76 -23.22 -17.16
CA ALA A 146 -13.66 -23.53 -15.74
C ALA A 146 -14.62 -24.65 -15.27
N GLY A 147 -15.52 -25.12 -16.14
CA GLY A 147 -16.38 -26.28 -15.93
C GLY A 147 -17.71 -25.99 -15.24
N ASP A 148 -18.70 -26.86 -15.49
CA ASP A 148 -20.07 -26.76 -15.00
C ASP A 148 -20.18 -26.85 -13.47
N GLN A 149 -19.24 -27.52 -12.81
CA GLN A 149 -19.19 -27.57 -11.34
C GLN A 149 -18.93 -26.18 -10.73
N ARG A 150 -18.12 -25.35 -11.41
CA ARG A 150 -17.74 -24.03 -10.90
C ARG A 150 -18.68 -22.94 -11.38
N TYR A 151 -19.21 -23.08 -12.60
CA TYR A 151 -20.19 -22.18 -13.16
C TYR A 151 -21.36 -22.99 -13.73
N PRO A 152 -22.30 -23.40 -12.87
CA PRO A 152 -23.51 -24.12 -13.28
C PRO A 152 -24.34 -23.31 -14.28
N GLU A 153 -25.27 -24.01 -14.93
CA GLU A 153 -26.08 -23.42 -15.99
C GLU A 153 -26.87 -22.19 -15.53
N HIS A 154 -27.45 -22.22 -14.32
CA HIS A 154 -28.18 -21.06 -13.79
C HIS A 154 -27.31 -19.82 -13.66
N VAL A 155 -26.04 -19.95 -13.27
CA VAL A 155 -25.09 -18.82 -13.16
C VAL A 155 -24.83 -18.22 -14.54
N ARG A 156 -24.63 -19.08 -15.55
CA ARG A 156 -24.41 -18.63 -16.94
C ARG A 156 -25.64 -17.94 -17.51
N GLN A 157 -26.83 -18.46 -17.22
CA GLN A 157 -28.09 -17.88 -17.67
C GLN A 157 -28.31 -16.49 -17.08
N VAL A 158 -28.08 -16.30 -15.78
CA VAL A 158 -28.20 -14.98 -15.15
C VAL A 158 -27.20 -14.00 -15.75
N VAL A 159 -25.93 -14.40 -15.93
CA VAL A 159 -24.94 -13.54 -16.61
C VAL A 159 -25.39 -13.18 -18.03
N ALA A 160 -25.97 -14.13 -18.77
CA ALA A 160 -26.48 -13.90 -20.12
C ALA A 160 -27.72 -12.99 -20.15
N GLN A 161 -28.57 -13.01 -19.13
CA GLN A 161 -29.71 -12.08 -18.99
C GLN A 161 -29.25 -10.63 -18.86
N LEU A 162 -28.15 -10.39 -18.14
CA LEU A 162 -27.53 -9.08 -17.98
C LEU A 162 -26.69 -8.64 -19.20
N ALA A 163 -26.83 -9.31 -20.35
CA ALA A 163 -26.09 -8.96 -21.55
C ALA A 163 -26.41 -7.53 -22.02
N ARG A 164 -25.38 -6.83 -22.52
CA ARG A 164 -25.42 -5.43 -22.98
C ARG A 164 -25.57 -4.39 -21.87
N GLU A 165 -25.71 -4.80 -20.61
CA GLU A 165 -25.73 -3.88 -19.48
C GLU A 165 -24.33 -3.34 -19.15
N ARG A 166 -24.32 -2.15 -18.54
CA ARG A 166 -23.12 -1.47 -18.07
C ARG A 166 -23.37 -0.99 -16.65
N PHE A 167 -22.43 -1.31 -15.78
CA PHE A 167 -22.48 -1.01 -14.35
C PHE A 167 -21.29 -0.13 -14.00
N ALA A 168 -21.53 0.94 -13.23
CA ALA A 168 -20.48 1.87 -12.85
C ALA A 168 -19.50 1.23 -11.84
N SER A 169 -20.00 0.30 -11.01
CA SER A 169 -19.25 -0.39 -9.96
C SER A 169 -19.44 -1.91 -9.97
N ARG A 170 -18.75 -2.60 -9.05
CA ARG A 170 -18.94 -4.03 -8.80
C ARG A 170 -20.25 -4.28 -8.05
N GLU A 171 -20.55 -3.41 -7.10
CA GLU A 171 -21.73 -3.40 -6.25
C GLU A 171 -23.04 -3.25 -7.06
N ASP A 172 -22.99 -2.45 -8.12
CA ASP A 172 -24.08 -2.32 -9.10
C ASP A 172 -24.36 -3.64 -9.80
N PHE A 173 -23.32 -4.28 -10.32
CA PHE A 173 -23.44 -5.59 -10.93
C PHE A 173 -23.91 -6.64 -9.93
N TYR A 174 -23.43 -6.61 -8.68
CA TYR A 174 -23.89 -7.52 -7.64
C TYR A 174 -25.40 -7.38 -7.43
N THR A 175 -25.88 -6.14 -7.32
CA THR A 175 -27.30 -5.84 -7.12
C THR A 175 -28.14 -6.35 -8.29
N ALA A 176 -27.72 -6.06 -9.52
CA ALA A 176 -28.39 -6.53 -10.73
C ALA A 176 -28.37 -8.06 -10.84
N TYR A 177 -27.24 -8.70 -10.52
CA TYR A 177 -27.12 -10.16 -10.49
C TYR A 177 -28.06 -10.79 -9.47
N ARG A 178 -28.13 -10.24 -8.24
CA ARG A 178 -29.04 -10.72 -7.20
C ARG A 178 -30.50 -10.64 -7.65
N LEU A 179 -30.89 -9.52 -8.26
CA LEU A 179 -32.25 -9.33 -8.78
C LEU A 179 -32.59 -10.33 -9.89
N ALA A 180 -31.70 -10.50 -10.87
CA ALA A 180 -31.89 -11.46 -11.96
C ALA A 180 -31.86 -12.92 -11.49
N ARG A 181 -31.08 -13.22 -10.44
CA ARG A 181 -30.96 -14.57 -9.87
C ARG A 181 -32.17 -14.97 -9.01
N GLY A 182 -32.89 -13.98 -8.46
CA GLY A 182 -34.08 -14.13 -7.64
C GLY A 182 -33.82 -13.92 -6.15
N GLU A 183 -34.71 -13.20 -5.47
CA GLU A 183 -34.59 -12.82 -4.05
C GLU A 183 -34.71 -13.99 -3.07
N THR A 184 -35.20 -15.14 -3.54
CA THR A 184 -35.39 -16.35 -2.72
C THR A 184 -34.12 -17.20 -2.60
N VAL A 185 -33.05 -16.88 -3.33
CA VAL A 185 -31.77 -17.59 -3.28
C VAL A 185 -30.97 -17.13 -2.06
N ASP A 186 -30.29 -18.07 -1.39
CA ASP A 186 -29.44 -17.77 -0.24
C ASP A 186 -28.40 -16.68 -0.61
N PRO A 187 -28.37 -15.54 0.13
CA PRO A 187 -27.37 -14.50 -0.07
C PRO A 187 -25.92 -15.00 -0.06
N ALA A 188 -25.60 -16.05 0.69
CA ALA A 188 -24.26 -16.65 0.71
C ALA A 188 -23.90 -17.30 -0.63
N ASP A 189 -24.87 -17.93 -1.30
CA ASP A 189 -24.67 -18.51 -2.63
C ASP A 189 -24.50 -17.42 -3.69
N ILE A 190 -25.33 -16.37 -3.65
CA ILE A 190 -25.17 -15.18 -4.50
C ILE A 190 -23.77 -14.60 -4.33
N HIS A 191 -23.34 -14.41 -3.09
CA HIS A 191 -22.03 -13.85 -2.79
C HIS A 191 -20.91 -14.70 -3.40
N LYS A 192 -20.95 -16.02 -3.20
CA LYS A 192 -19.96 -16.96 -3.73
C LYS A 192 -19.93 -16.94 -5.27
N GLU A 193 -21.09 -16.94 -5.91
CA GLU A 193 -21.24 -16.87 -7.37
C GLU A 193 -20.63 -15.56 -7.90
N VAL A 194 -21.04 -14.41 -7.39
CA VAL A 194 -20.57 -13.10 -7.85
C VAL A 194 -19.06 -12.92 -7.62
N MET A 195 -18.54 -13.31 -6.45
CA MET A 195 -17.10 -13.26 -6.17
C MET A 195 -16.31 -14.16 -7.12
N SER A 196 -16.88 -15.27 -7.57
CA SER A 196 -16.24 -16.13 -8.57
C SER A 196 -16.24 -15.48 -9.95
N ILE A 197 -17.32 -14.78 -10.35
CA ILE A 197 -17.43 -14.03 -11.60
C ILE A 197 -16.41 -12.89 -11.64
N TYR A 198 -16.21 -12.13 -10.55
CA TYR A 198 -15.21 -11.05 -10.48
C TYR A 198 -13.80 -11.51 -10.85
N ARG A 199 -13.44 -12.76 -10.52
CA ARG A 199 -12.13 -13.34 -10.87
C ARG A 199 -11.95 -13.57 -12.38
N LEU A 200 -13.04 -13.63 -13.14
CA LEU A 200 -13.00 -13.81 -14.59
C LEU A 200 -13.01 -12.48 -15.37
N LEU A 201 -13.44 -11.40 -14.70
CA LEU A 201 -13.53 -10.09 -15.32
C LEU A 201 -12.17 -9.61 -15.85
N PRO A 202 -12.15 -8.85 -16.95
CA PRO A 202 -10.90 -8.38 -17.51
C PRO A 202 -10.15 -7.48 -16.54
N MET A 203 -8.84 -7.73 -16.36
CA MET A 203 -8.01 -6.90 -15.46
C MET A 203 -8.05 -5.41 -15.80
N HIS A 204 -8.26 -5.03 -17.06
CA HIS A 204 -8.34 -3.61 -17.45
C HIS A 204 -9.55 -2.86 -16.92
N THR A 205 -10.49 -3.57 -16.30
CA THR A 205 -11.62 -2.98 -15.60
C THR A 205 -11.32 -2.71 -14.12
N MET A 206 -10.22 -3.22 -13.58
CA MET A 206 -9.83 -3.00 -12.18
C MET A 206 -9.34 -1.56 -11.99
N GLU A 207 -9.82 -0.87 -10.96
CA GLU A 207 -9.30 0.45 -10.60
C GLU A 207 -7.89 0.34 -10.00
N LEU A 208 -7.12 1.42 -10.07
CA LEU A 208 -5.77 1.49 -9.51
C LEU A 208 -5.75 2.23 -8.18
N TRP A 209 -5.45 1.51 -7.10
CA TRP A 209 -5.43 2.08 -5.74
C TRP A 209 -4.20 1.67 -4.92
N PRO A 210 -3.89 2.41 -3.84
CA PRO A 210 -2.81 2.03 -2.93
C PRO A 210 -2.98 0.61 -2.40
N LYS A 211 -1.93 -0.19 -2.56
CA LYS A 211 -1.84 -1.53 -2.02
C LYS A 211 -1.78 -1.46 -0.49
N LYS A 212 -2.54 -2.33 0.16
CA LYS A 212 -2.49 -2.54 1.61
C LYS A 212 -1.59 -3.75 1.89
N SER A 213 -0.58 -3.59 2.74
CA SER A 213 0.13 -4.74 3.31
C SER A 213 -0.81 -5.48 4.25
N GLY A 214 -0.94 -6.79 4.07
CA GLY A 214 -1.74 -7.64 4.96
C GLY A 214 -0.93 -8.21 6.11
N ASP A 215 -1.51 -9.18 6.81
CA ASP A 215 -0.80 -9.89 7.88
C ASP A 215 0.44 -10.61 7.31
N PHE A 216 1.59 -10.35 7.92
CA PHE A 216 2.87 -10.91 7.55
C PHE A 216 3.12 -12.30 8.13
N ARG A 217 2.32 -12.74 9.09
CA ARG A 217 2.47 -14.00 9.80
C ARG A 217 1.88 -15.18 9.01
N VAL A 218 1.06 -14.91 8.00
CA VAL A 218 0.47 -15.98 7.19
C VAL A 218 1.49 -16.58 6.21
N GLU A 219 1.38 -17.88 5.97
CA GLU A 219 2.27 -18.65 5.10
C GLU A 219 2.20 -18.18 3.64
N LYS A 220 0.99 -17.89 3.17
CA LYS A 220 0.70 -17.35 1.83
C LYS A 220 0.19 -15.91 1.94
N PRO A 221 1.08 -14.95 2.19
CA PRO A 221 0.66 -13.58 2.38
C PRO A 221 0.26 -12.90 1.06
N PRO A 222 -0.46 -11.76 1.13
CA PRO A 222 -0.82 -11.01 -0.06
C PRO A 222 0.40 -10.49 -0.82
N ALA A 223 0.20 -10.07 -2.08
CA ALA A 223 1.29 -9.64 -2.94
C ALA A 223 2.22 -8.56 -2.35
N PRO A 224 1.72 -7.48 -1.71
CA PRO A 224 2.58 -6.45 -1.11
C PRO A 224 3.51 -7.01 -0.03
N GLU A 225 3.01 -7.99 0.68
CA GLU A 225 3.74 -8.61 1.77
C GLU A 225 4.88 -9.52 1.24
N ARG A 226 4.63 -10.22 0.13
CA ARG A 226 5.70 -10.94 -0.60
C ARG A 226 6.75 -10.00 -1.20
N ASP A 227 6.35 -8.79 -1.58
CA ASP A 227 7.25 -7.76 -2.10
C ASP A 227 8.16 -7.19 -1.01
N LEU A 228 7.62 -6.97 0.20
CA LEU A 228 8.42 -6.64 1.38
C LEU A 228 9.41 -7.76 1.69
N ARG A 229 8.99 -9.02 1.79
CA ARG A 229 9.91 -10.14 2.03
C ARG A 229 11.05 -10.23 1.01
N ALA A 230 10.79 -9.93 -0.26
CA ALA A 230 11.82 -9.91 -1.29
C ALA A 230 12.81 -8.74 -1.14
N PHE A 231 12.40 -7.64 -0.51
CA PHE A 231 13.28 -6.52 -0.16
C PHE A 231 14.11 -6.83 1.11
N GLU A 232 13.52 -7.54 2.07
CA GLU A 232 14.18 -8.01 3.30
C GLU A 232 15.21 -9.10 3.03
N SER A 233 14.91 -10.01 2.11
CA SER A 233 15.75 -11.13 1.70
C SER A 233 15.94 -11.09 0.18
N PRO A 234 16.82 -10.21 -0.32
CA PRO A 234 17.03 -10.05 -1.75
C PRO A 234 17.42 -11.39 -2.41
N PRO A 235 16.90 -11.69 -3.61
CA PRO A 235 17.28 -12.91 -4.30
C PRO A 235 18.79 -12.89 -4.58
N LYS A 236 19.45 -14.05 -4.48
CA LYS A 236 20.91 -14.17 -4.75
C LYS A 236 21.32 -13.65 -6.13
N GLU A 237 20.42 -13.70 -7.11
CA GLU A 237 20.60 -13.19 -8.47
C GLU A 237 20.00 -11.78 -8.65
N LEU A 238 20.42 -10.82 -7.81
CA LEU A 238 20.18 -9.39 -8.03
C LEU A 238 20.72 -8.97 -9.41
N GLY A 239 20.00 -8.09 -10.12
CA GLY A 239 20.30 -7.73 -11.50
C GLY A 239 19.73 -8.67 -12.57
N ARG A 240 19.40 -9.94 -12.24
CA ARG A 240 18.64 -10.82 -13.17
C ARG A 240 17.17 -10.91 -12.78
N LYS A 241 16.88 -10.95 -11.48
CA LYS A 241 15.53 -11.18 -10.93
C LYS A 241 14.93 -9.98 -10.22
N ALA A 242 15.75 -9.07 -9.70
CA ALA A 242 15.30 -7.85 -9.05
C ALA A 242 16.34 -6.73 -9.16
N TYR A 243 15.86 -5.49 -9.26
CA TYR A 243 16.64 -4.26 -9.34
C TYR A 243 16.16 -3.28 -8.28
N PHE A 244 17.08 -2.85 -7.41
CA PHE A 244 16.79 -1.87 -6.37
C PHE A 244 17.54 -0.59 -6.71
N LYS A 245 16.81 0.52 -6.84
CA LYS A 245 17.41 1.83 -7.08
C LYS A 245 17.01 2.77 -5.96
N GLU A 246 18.01 3.25 -5.23
CA GLU A 246 17.78 4.32 -4.26
C GLU A 246 17.35 5.61 -4.98
N ILE A 247 16.32 6.26 -4.45
CA ILE A 247 15.75 7.49 -4.95
C ILE A 247 16.16 8.63 -4.03
N THR A 248 16.81 9.64 -4.60
CA THR A 248 17.29 10.81 -3.85
C THR A 248 16.28 11.96 -3.82
N GLY A 249 15.34 12.00 -4.78
CA GLY A 249 14.38 13.08 -4.97
C GLY A 249 13.12 13.02 -4.09
N ALA A 250 12.91 11.95 -3.32
CA ALA A 250 11.76 11.80 -2.41
C ALA A 250 12.20 11.14 -1.11
N GLY A 251 11.66 11.58 0.02
CA GLY A 251 11.82 10.97 1.34
C GLY A 251 10.64 10.07 1.72
N SER A 252 10.80 9.36 2.84
CA SER A 252 9.75 8.49 3.39
C SER A 252 8.46 9.23 3.76
N LEU A 253 8.59 10.46 4.27
CA LEU A 253 7.44 11.31 4.60
C LEU A 253 6.67 11.75 3.35
N ASP A 254 7.38 12.08 2.26
CA ASP A 254 6.74 12.45 0.99
C ASP A 254 5.94 11.28 0.42
N LEU A 255 6.47 10.06 0.50
CA LEU A 255 5.75 8.85 0.10
C LEU A 255 4.51 8.60 0.95
N MET A 256 4.60 8.88 2.26
CA MET A 256 3.46 8.80 3.16
C MET A 256 2.36 9.79 2.76
N HIS A 257 2.72 11.04 2.49
CA HIS A 257 1.77 12.06 2.02
C HIS A 257 1.18 11.70 0.66
N ALA A 258 2.00 11.27 -0.30
CA ALA A 258 1.54 10.83 -1.61
C ALA A 258 0.54 9.67 -1.48
N ARG A 259 0.87 8.64 -0.69
CA ARG A 259 -0.05 7.53 -0.42
C ARG A 259 -1.36 8.00 0.23
N GLN A 260 -1.28 8.91 1.19
CA GLN A 260 -2.45 9.48 1.85
C GLN A 260 -3.35 10.21 0.85
N GLN A 261 -2.78 10.98 -0.08
CA GLN A 261 -3.52 11.63 -1.15
C GLN A 261 -4.26 10.60 -2.02
N PHE A 262 -3.57 9.57 -2.52
CA PHE A 262 -4.25 8.49 -3.27
C PHE A 262 -5.37 7.83 -2.46
N LEU A 263 -5.15 7.59 -1.15
CA LEU A 263 -6.15 6.99 -0.28
C LEU A 263 -7.37 7.91 -0.07
N LEU A 264 -7.16 9.22 0.08
CA LEU A 264 -8.26 10.18 0.20
C LEU A 264 -9.11 10.22 -1.07
N HIS A 265 -8.48 10.17 -2.24
CA HIS A 265 -9.20 10.08 -3.52
C HIS A 265 -10.03 8.80 -3.61
N GLN A 266 -9.44 7.68 -3.21
CA GLN A 266 -10.14 6.39 -3.16
C GLN A 266 -11.36 6.48 -2.23
N LEU A 267 -11.18 6.97 -1.00
CA LEU A 267 -12.23 7.06 0.01
C LEU A 267 -13.33 8.02 -0.41
N TYR A 268 -12.99 9.16 -0.99
CA TYR A 268 -13.96 10.10 -1.53
C TYR A 268 -14.82 9.46 -2.64
N GLN A 269 -14.18 8.74 -3.55
CA GLN A 269 -14.90 8.04 -4.60
C GLN A 269 -15.75 6.89 -4.06
N ASP A 270 -15.23 6.15 -3.09
CA ASP A 270 -15.98 5.10 -2.40
C ASP A 270 -17.23 5.67 -1.73
N GLU A 271 -17.14 6.82 -1.07
CA GLU A 271 -18.27 7.51 -0.46
C GLU A 271 -19.33 7.90 -1.51
N LEU A 272 -18.92 8.55 -2.61
CA LEU A 272 -19.84 8.93 -3.68
C LEU A 272 -20.52 7.72 -4.33
N MET A 273 -19.79 6.62 -4.49
CA MET A 273 -20.29 5.40 -5.12
C MET A 273 -21.00 4.44 -4.15
N GLY A 274 -21.03 4.72 -2.85
CA GLY A 274 -21.62 3.83 -1.84
C GLY A 274 -20.84 2.52 -1.67
N ARG A 275 -19.51 2.59 -1.65
CA ARG A 275 -18.61 1.43 -1.60
C ARG A 275 -17.86 1.36 -0.28
N ASP A 276 -17.57 0.14 0.17
CA ASP A 276 -16.64 -0.13 1.27
C ASP A 276 -15.38 -0.89 0.79
N GLY A 277 -15.37 -1.32 -0.47
CA GLY A 277 -14.30 -2.10 -1.07
C GLY A 277 -14.43 -3.60 -0.95
N SER A 278 -15.58 -4.10 -0.52
CA SER A 278 -15.92 -5.52 -0.55
C SER A 278 -16.32 -6.01 -1.95
N GLY A 279 -16.71 -5.09 -2.85
CA GLY A 279 -17.36 -5.43 -4.10
C GLY A 279 -18.81 -5.89 -3.90
N VAL A 280 -19.39 -5.70 -2.72
CA VAL A 280 -20.76 -6.06 -2.35
C VAL A 280 -21.49 -4.78 -1.90
N PRO A 281 -22.75 -4.57 -2.31
CA PRO A 281 -23.51 -3.42 -1.85
C PRO A 281 -23.67 -3.45 -0.33
N SER A 282 -23.47 -2.30 0.31
CA SER A 282 -23.67 -2.11 1.75
C SER A 282 -24.92 -1.27 1.99
N GLU A 283 -25.83 -1.76 2.84
CA GLU A 283 -27.01 -1.01 3.25
C GLU A 283 -26.66 0.20 4.13
N GLU A 284 -25.53 0.12 4.85
CA GLU A 284 -25.05 1.20 5.71
C GLU A 284 -24.45 2.37 4.91
N ARG A 285 -24.12 2.15 3.63
CA ARG A 285 -23.44 3.13 2.77
C ARG A 285 -24.08 3.18 1.38
N PRO A 286 -25.32 3.68 1.26
CA PRO A 286 -25.93 3.88 -0.05
C PRO A 286 -25.14 4.89 -0.88
N PRO A 287 -25.14 4.76 -2.22
CA PRO A 287 -24.49 5.74 -3.09
C PRO A 287 -25.10 7.12 -2.93
N ILE A 288 -24.25 8.13 -2.77
CA ILE A 288 -24.66 9.54 -2.77
C ILE A 288 -24.84 10.05 -4.19
N ALA A 289 -23.96 9.65 -5.10
CA ALA A 289 -23.98 10.05 -6.49
C ALA A 289 -25.06 9.28 -7.27
N ASP A 290 -25.75 9.97 -8.18
CA ASP A 290 -26.71 9.34 -9.07
C ASP A 290 -26.02 8.42 -10.11
N THR A 291 -26.81 7.73 -10.93
CA THR A 291 -26.28 6.79 -11.93
C THR A 291 -25.35 7.46 -12.96
N GLU A 292 -25.68 8.67 -13.44
CA GLU A 292 -24.86 9.37 -14.43
C GLU A 292 -23.52 9.79 -13.83
N GLN A 293 -23.56 10.41 -12.65
CA GLN A 293 -22.38 10.81 -11.89
C GLN A 293 -21.47 9.61 -11.60
N ARG A 294 -22.03 8.46 -11.20
CA ARG A 294 -21.23 7.26 -10.95
C ARG A 294 -20.56 6.72 -12.21
N HIS A 295 -21.23 6.76 -13.36
CA HIS A 295 -20.60 6.42 -14.63
C HIS A 295 -19.49 7.41 -15.02
N ALA A 296 -19.68 8.71 -14.80
CA ALA A 296 -18.67 9.73 -15.05
C ALA A 296 -17.44 9.54 -14.16
N LEU A 297 -17.63 9.30 -12.86
CA LEU A 297 -16.56 8.98 -11.91
C LEU A 297 -15.81 7.71 -12.33
N SER A 298 -16.53 6.65 -12.68
CA SER A 298 -15.93 5.38 -13.14
C SER A 298 -15.11 5.57 -14.42
N ALA A 299 -15.56 6.46 -15.32
CA ALA A 299 -14.84 6.79 -16.55
C ALA A 299 -13.54 7.56 -16.28
N SER A 300 -13.55 8.51 -15.35
CA SER A 300 -12.39 9.34 -14.96
C SER A 300 -11.41 8.63 -14.03
N THR A 301 -11.81 7.52 -13.42
CA THR A 301 -10.94 6.76 -12.50
C THR A 301 -9.82 6.03 -13.23
N PRO A 302 -8.57 6.14 -12.78
CA PRO A 302 -7.46 5.36 -13.32
C PRO A 302 -7.69 3.85 -13.24
N ARG A 303 -7.59 3.17 -14.39
CA ARG A 303 -7.79 1.72 -14.50
C ARG A 303 -6.50 0.96 -14.78
N PHE A 304 -6.51 -0.33 -14.47
CA PHE A 304 -5.38 -1.23 -14.65
C PHE A 304 -5.13 -1.54 -16.13
N GLN A 305 -4.54 -0.64 -16.89
CA GLN A 305 -4.11 -0.92 -18.25
C GLN A 305 -2.88 -1.86 -18.28
N ARG A 306 -2.70 -2.59 -19.38
CA ARG A 306 -1.47 -3.35 -19.65
C ARG A 306 -0.72 -2.63 -20.74
N LEU A 307 0.53 -2.28 -20.48
CA LEU A 307 1.31 -1.46 -21.39
C LEU A 307 2.01 -2.33 -22.47
N PRO A 308 2.13 -1.84 -23.72
CA PRO A 308 2.85 -2.53 -24.80
C PRO A 308 4.30 -2.89 -24.40
N PRO A 309 4.93 -3.92 -25.00
CA PRO A 309 4.51 -4.69 -26.20
C PRO A 309 3.60 -5.89 -25.91
N HIS A 310 3.24 -6.16 -24.65
CA HIS A 310 2.43 -7.33 -24.28
C HIS A 310 0.97 -6.93 -24.07
N ALA A 311 0.24 -6.71 -25.16
CA ALA A 311 -1.23 -6.54 -25.16
C ALA A 311 -1.99 -7.82 -24.74
N SER A 312 -1.29 -8.90 -24.40
CA SER A 312 -1.86 -10.15 -23.88
C SER A 312 -2.03 -10.11 -22.35
N ASP A 313 -2.83 -11.04 -21.82
CA ASP A 313 -3.26 -11.17 -20.40
C ASP A 313 -2.14 -11.43 -19.38
N MET A 314 -0.86 -11.12 -19.69
CA MET A 314 0.24 -11.40 -18.78
C MET A 314 0.87 -10.26 -17.91
N VAL A 315 1.05 -8.97 -18.28
CA VAL A 315 1.58 -7.97 -17.31
C VAL A 315 1.37 -6.47 -17.59
N GLY A 316 1.44 -5.63 -16.53
CA GLY A 316 2.02 -4.27 -16.61
C GLY A 316 1.21 -3.06 -16.11
N ASN A 317 1.03 -2.88 -14.79
CA ASN A 317 0.62 -1.58 -14.21
C ASN A 317 1.12 -1.26 -12.79
N CYS A 318 1.75 -2.21 -12.08
CA CYS A 318 2.36 -1.92 -10.78
C CYS A 318 3.54 -0.95 -10.91
N ASN A 319 4.30 -1.03 -12.01
CA ASN A 319 5.37 -0.08 -12.34
C ASN A 319 4.83 1.34 -12.52
N THR A 320 3.76 1.49 -13.30
CA THR A 320 3.05 2.76 -13.54
C THR A 320 2.53 3.34 -12.23
N GLY A 321 1.87 2.51 -11.41
CA GLY A 321 1.37 2.91 -10.10
C GLY A 321 2.46 3.38 -9.16
N ALA A 322 3.56 2.63 -9.06
CA ALA A 322 4.73 3.00 -8.25
C ALA A 322 5.40 4.29 -8.75
N ALA A 323 5.54 4.45 -10.07
CA ALA A 323 6.12 5.65 -10.68
C ALA A 323 5.25 6.89 -10.42
N SER A 324 3.92 6.74 -10.48
CA SER A 324 2.96 7.83 -10.22
C SER A 324 2.99 8.27 -8.76
N LEU A 325 3.01 7.31 -7.83
CA LEU A 325 3.13 7.61 -6.40
C LEU A 325 4.46 8.32 -6.11
N LEU A 326 5.55 7.86 -6.71
CA LEU A 326 6.87 8.48 -6.52
C LEU A 326 6.93 9.88 -7.12
N GLN A 327 6.37 10.10 -8.31
CA GLN A 327 6.30 11.44 -8.91
C GLN A 327 5.50 12.38 -8.03
N ARG A 328 4.33 11.95 -7.51
CA ARG A 328 3.53 12.76 -6.60
C ARG A 328 4.31 13.13 -5.32
N ALA A 329 5.11 12.21 -4.79
CA ALA A 329 5.99 12.48 -3.65
C ALA A 329 7.12 13.48 -3.99
N MET A 330 7.60 13.48 -5.23
CA MET A 330 8.60 14.46 -5.68
C MET A 330 7.97 15.83 -5.98
N ASP A 331 6.72 15.86 -6.46
CA ASP A 331 6.00 17.09 -6.77
C ASP A 331 5.67 17.89 -5.51
N SER A 332 5.32 17.23 -4.40
CA SER A 332 5.07 17.93 -3.13
C SER A 332 6.28 18.69 -2.58
N GLN A 333 7.50 18.35 -3.03
CA GLN A 333 8.70 19.12 -2.72
C GLN A 333 8.89 20.35 -3.61
N ASN A 334 8.29 20.38 -4.80
CA ASN A 334 8.37 21.53 -5.72
C ASN A 334 7.31 22.59 -5.43
N ASP A 335 6.16 22.23 -4.85
CA ASP A 335 5.16 23.22 -4.38
C ASP A 335 5.69 24.10 -3.24
N THR A 336 6.78 23.68 -2.57
CA THR A 336 7.42 24.39 -1.45
C THR A 336 8.78 25.00 -1.78
N ALA A 337 9.41 24.59 -2.88
CA ALA A 337 10.71 25.09 -3.31
C ALA A 337 10.55 25.67 -4.71
N ASP A 338 10.76 26.98 -4.83
CA ASP A 338 10.69 27.82 -6.04
C ASP A 338 11.64 27.32 -7.16
N ARG A 339 11.36 26.12 -7.67
CA ARG A 339 12.16 25.37 -8.63
C ARG A 339 11.47 25.49 -9.98
N THR A 340 12.08 26.25 -10.87
CA THR A 340 11.64 26.57 -12.23
C THR A 340 11.53 25.37 -13.18
N LYS A 341 11.89 24.15 -12.73
CA LYS A 341 11.63 22.90 -13.47
C LYS A 341 11.18 21.80 -12.49
N PRO A 342 9.96 21.23 -12.64
CA PRO A 342 9.54 20.11 -11.83
C PRO A 342 10.54 18.97 -12.01
N ALA A 343 11.12 18.50 -10.91
CA ALA A 343 12.01 17.35 -10.94
C ALA A 343 11.21 16.15 -11.45
N GLN A 344 11.51 15.71 -12.67
CA GLN A 344 10.93 14.50 -13.19
C GLN A 344 11.44 13.37 -12.31
N ALA A 345 10.55 12.72 -11.57
CA ALA A 345 10.80 11.37 -11.09
C ALA A 345 11.03 10.54 -12.34
N SER A 346 12.29 10.44 -12.76
CA SER A 346 12.77 9.43 -13.68
C SER A 346 12.74 8.11 -12.91
N ALA A 347 11.57 7.72 -12.42
CA ALA A 347 11.38 6.73 -11.38
C ALA A 347 11.97 5.39 -11.81
N ALA A 348 11.96 5.08 -13.11
CA ALA A 348 12.52 3.82 -13.60
C ALA A 348 12.67 3.69 -15.13
N SER A 349 13.05 4.73 -15.89
CA SER A 349 13.02 4.68 -17.38
C SER A 349 13.73 3.45 -18.00
N ILE A 350 14.71 2.87 -17.31
CA ILE A 350 15.47 1.69 -17.72
C ILE A 350 15.11 0.38 -16.98
N PHE A 351 14.18 0.39 -16.01
CA PHE A 351 14.05 -0.70 -15.03
C PHE A 351 12.83 -1.60 -15.19
N GLY A 352 11.86 -1.29 -16.08
CA GLY A 352 10.74 -2.17 -16.38
C GLY A 352 9.60 -1.51 -17.15
N LEU A 353 8.74 -2.32 -17.77
CA LEU A 353 7.63 -1.82 -18.60
C LEU A 353 6.67 -0.94 -17.79
N GLY A 354 6.41 0.28 -18.27
CA GLY A 354 5.46 1.22 -17.65
C GLY A 354 6.03 2.16 -16.59
N SER A 355 7.32 2.05 -16.30
CA SER A 355 7.99 2.95 -15.35
C SER A 355 8.07 4.42 -15.78
N SER A 356 7.96 4.68 -17.09
CA SER A 356 7.92 6.03 -17.66
C SER A 356 6.51 6.62 -17.70
N HIS A 357 5.47 5.79 -17.47
CA HIS A 357 4.08 6.19 -17.56
C HIS A 357 3.57 6.70 -16.20
N ARG A 358 2.60 7.61 -16.26
CA ARG A 358 2.05 8.28 -15.07
C ARG A 358 0.54 8.19 -15.08
N ILE A 359 0.00 7.97 -13.90
CA ILE A 359 -1.41 8.09 -13.61
C ILE A 359 -1.63 9.55 -13.23
N SER A 360 -2.44 10.25 -14.02
CA SER A 360 -3.03 11.48 -13.55
C SER A 360 -4.02 11.13 -12.46
N LEU A 361 -3.79 11.62 -11.25
CA LEU A 361 -4.85 11.63 -10.25
C LEU A 361 -5.81 12.75 -10.65
N TRP A 362 -7.07 12.38 -10.86
CA TRP A 362 -8.16 13.33 -11.00
C TRP A 362 -8.34 14.08 -9.67
N ASP A 363 -8.44 15.42 -9.69
CA ASP A 363 -8.77 16.20 -8.49
C ASP A 363 -10.30 16.27 -8.35
N PRO A 364 -10.90 15.59 -7.35
CA PRO A 364 -12.35 15.57 -7.18
C PRO A 364 -12.96 16.94 -6.88
N LEU A 365 -12.16 17.92 -6.44
CA LEU A 365 -12.63 19.25 -6.10
C LEU A 365 -12.67 20.21 -7.29
N THR A 366 -12.00 19.88 -8.40
CA THR A 366 -12.05 20.71 -9.62
C THR A 366 -13.39 20.61 -10.35
N ALA A 367 -14.11 19.49 -10.22
CA ALA A 367 -15.44 19.32 -10.82
C ALA A 367 -16.56 20.15 -10.15
N ARG A 368 -16.30 20.78 -9.00
CA ARG A 368 -17.25 21.64 -8.27
C ARG A 368 -16.95 23.14 -8.40
N ARG A 369 -16.01 23.53 -9.26
CA ARG A 369 -15.62 24.95 -9.44
C ARG A 369 -16.36 25.67 -10.56
N GLU A 370 -17.32 25.02 -11.20
CA GLU A 370 -18.25 25.65 -12.13
C GLU A 370 -19.66 25.55 -11.53
N ASP A 371 -19.99 26.51 -10.67
CA ASP A 371 -21.35 26.98 -10.39
C ASP A 371 -21.35 28.52 -10.44
#